data_AF-A0A261ACV6-F1
#
_entry.id   AF-A0A261ACV6-F1
#
_cell.length_a   1.000
_cell.length_b   1.000
_cell.length_c   1.000
_cell.angle_alpha   90.00
_cell.angle_beta   90.00
_cell.angle_gamma   90.00
#
_symmetry.space_group_name_H-M   'P 1'
#
loop_
_entity.id
_entity.type
_entity.pdbx_description
1 polymer ?
#
loop_
_entity_poly.entity_id
_entity_poly.type
_entity_poly.pdbx_seq_one_letter_code
_entity_poly.pdbx_strand_id
1 'polypeptide(L)'
;SAGFMKAFDNLSPENMEKISGRRLCTHMAKFELGTESEIAHYYNDDETLRLVNSMANVIGIPIEEIWEAYGGFLIQFTMETGWDELLRAMAPDLEGFLDSLDSLHYFIDHVVYKTKLRGPSFRCDVQADGTLLLHYYSKRSGLYPIVKGVVREVARRIYDTEVVMKVQERKQEHLDAFVTEHVVFVITQIENPNSVQQKSISSKADSQIDLSTVLFIRRRLTALRLIPPSQKKTHSEKEEEPKEGIYEISSTDFGLAFPYHICFDPDLFLEHFGNFIKKTYPNATRQETRVTDLLELVHPEVPFSYESIKYYKNSLFVFRLKGLGDIVHNPSDEAKTVLLKGSMVFIDEGKYILYMCSVNVTTVRELIERNLHLSDMQRHDGTRDVIMLNQSRMSQVELNRTLEETTKKLKKMAQELEIEKQKTDELLCELMPASVADSLRSGKTMDASQLID
;
A
#
# COMPACT_ATOMS: atom_id res chain seq x y z
N SER A 1 17.40 -2.49 0.55
CA SER A 1 18.74 -3.08 0.66
C SER A 1 18.67 -4.59 0.85
N ALA A 2 17.86 -5.16 1.76
CA ALA A 2 17.75 -6.61 1.90
C ALA A 2 17.24 -7.36 0.64
N GLY A 3 16.27 -6.76 -0.09
CA GLY A 3 15.86 -7.27 -1.41
C GLY A 3 16.97 -7.21 -2.47
N PHE A 4 17.93 -6.28 -2.34
CA PHE A 4 19.12 -6.21 -3.20
C PHE A 4 20.12 -7.32 -2.87
N MET A 5 20.30 -7.68 -1.60
CA MET A 5 21.14 -8.81 -1.21
C MET A 5 20.54 -10.15 -1.64
N LYS A 6 19.21 -10.29 -1.57
CA LYS A 6 18.53 -11.49 -2.08
C LYS A 6 18.51 -11.54 -3.61
N ALA A 7 18.46 -10.37 -4.25
CA ALA A 7 18.68 -10.23 -5.69
C ALA A 7 20.10 -10.59 -6.09
N PHE A 8 21.09 -10.22 -5.29
CA PHE A 8 22.49 -10.56 -5.51
C PHE A 8 22.70 -12.08 -5.57
N ASP A 9 22.02 -12.86 -4.70
CA ASP A 9 22.07 -14.32 -4.73
C ASP A 9 21.48 -14.92 -6.04
N ASN A 10 20.56 -14.22 -6.70
CA ASN A 10 19.83 -14.70 -7.89
C ASN A 10 20.24 -14.03 -9.22
N LEU A 11 20.82 -12.84 -9.19
CA LEU A 11 21.38 -12.09 -10.34
C LEU A 11 22.76 -12.61 -10.74
N SER A 12 23.34 -13.50 -9.94
CA SER A 12 24.43 -14.35 -10.39
C SER A 12 23.98 -15.04 -11.68
N PRO A 13 24.60 -14.76 -12.84
CA PRO A 13 24.40 -15.58 -14.02
C PRO A 13 24.66 -17.03 -13.60
N GLU A 14 23.89 -17.99 -14.10
CA GLU A 14 23.96 -19.40 -13.71
C GLU A 14 25.37 -20.06 -13.80
N ASN A 15 26.43 -19.34 -14.23
CA ASN A 15 27.65 -19.92 -14.80
C ASN A 15 29.01 -19.36 -14.33
N MET A 16 29.13 -18.60 -13.23
CA MET A 16 30.47 -18.23 -12.69
C MET A 16 30.65 -18.75 -11.27
N GLU A 17 31.11 -20.01 -11.17
CA GLU A 17 31.62 -20.68 -9.97
C GLU A 17 30.87 -20.35 -8.66
N LYS A 18 29.78 -21.08 -8.40
CA LYS A 18 28.81 -20.95 -7.27
C LYS A 18 29.37 -20.78 -5.83
N ILE A 19 30.68 -20.77 -5.61
CA ILE A 19 31.32 -20.58 -4.29
C ILE A 19 32.45 -19.52 -4.33
N SER A 20 33.09 -19.31 -5.47
CA SER A 20 34.27 -18.45 -5.65
C SER A 20 33.88 -16.97 -5.77
N GLY A 21 32.93 -16.65 -6.66
CA GLY A 21 32.50 -15.25 -6.89
C GLY A 21 31.74 -14.65 -5.72
N ARG A 22 30.90 -15.43 -5.04
CA ARG A 22 30.17 -15.01 -3.82
C ARG A 22 31.14 -14.61 -2.71
N ARG A 23 32.15 -15.44 -2.45
CA ARG A 23 33.18 -15.18 -1.43
C ARG A 23 34.03 -13.97 -1.77
N LEU A 24 34.32 -13.73 -3.05
CA LEU A 24 35.15 -12.61 -3.49
C LEU A 24 34.44 -11.26 -3.26
N CYS A 25 33.18 -11.14 -3.70
CA CYS A 25 32.42 -9.89 -3.58
C CYS A 25 32.07 -9.52 -2.13
N THR A 26 31.65 -10.47 -1.30
CA THR A 26 31.29 -10.19 0.11
C THR A 26 32.53 -9.90 0.96
N HIS A 27 33.65 -10.57 0.67
CA HIS A 27 34.95 -10.27 1.27
C HIS A 27 35.51 -8.90 0.82
N MET A 28 35.35 -8.54 -0.46
CA MET A 28 35.74 -7.22 -0.98
C MET A 28 34.86 -6.09 -0.42
N ALA A 29 33.56 -6.35 -0.20
CA ALA A 29 32.63 -5.41 0.39
C ALA A 29 32.67 -5.35 1.93
N LYS A 30 33.46 -6.23 2.58
CA LYS A 30 33.63 -6.36 4.04
C LYS A 30 32.36 -6.72 4.81
N PHE A 31 31.49 -7.57 4.26
CA PHE A 31 30.33 -8.09 4.99
C PHE A 31 30.69 -9.32 5.86
N GLU A 32 30.08 -9.44 7.04
CA GLU A 32 30.20 -10.65 7.87
C GLU A 32 29.38 -11.80 7.26
N LEU A 33 30.02 -12.94 7.05
CA LEU A 33 29.40 -14.11 6.42
C LEU A 33 28.12 -14.54 7.16
N GLY A 34 26.99 -14.61 6.45
CA GLY A 34 25.70 -15.02 7.01
C GLY A 34 24.81 -13.90 7.56
N THR A 35 25.28 -12.66 7.60
CA THR A 35 24.45 -11.47 7.89
C THR A 35 23.84 -10.86 6.62
N GLU A 36 24.26 -11.35 5.46
CA GLU A 36 23.78 -10.98 4.13
C GLU A 36 22.37 -11.55 3.89
N SER A 37 21.36 -10.69 3.75
CA SER A 37 19.97 -11.04 3.38
C SER A 37 18.94 -11.19 4.50
N GLU A 38 19.12 -10.53 5.65
CA GLU A 38 18.01 -10.34 6.60
C GLU A 38 16.98 -9.35 6.03
N ILE A 39 15.81 -9.85 5.59
CA ILE A 39 14.73 -9.05 4.98
C ILE A 39 14.25 -7.91 5.90
N ALA A 40 14.30 -8.12 7.21
CA ALA A 40 13.90 -7.15 8.22
C ALA A 40 15.01 -6.15 8.58
N HIS A 41 16.21 -6.28 8.03
CA HIS A 41 17.36 -5.43 8.37
C HIS A 41 17.53 -4.27 7.37
N TYR A 42 17.68 -3.06 7.91
CA TYR A 42 17.95 -1.87 7.12
C TYR A 42 19.46 -1.62 7.04
N TYR A 43 20.06 -1.94 5.90
CA TYR A 43 21.47 -1.64 5.61
C TYR A 43 21.65 -0.20 5.14
N ASN A 44 22.80 0.39 5.42
CA ASN A 44 23.14 1.74 5.00
C ASN A 44 23.37 1.80 3.48
N ASP A 45 23.10 2.96 2.86
CA ASP A 45 23.30 3.17 1.42
C ASP A 45 24.77 2.97 1.03
N ASP A 46 25.72 3.36 1.89
CA ASP A 46 27.16 3.14 1.69
C ASP A 46 27.52 1.65 1.53
N GLU A 47 26.85 0.77 2.27
CA GLU A 47 27.10 -0.67 2.21
C GLU A 47 26.57 -1.26 0.91
N THR A 48 25.39 -0.79 0.49
CA THR A 48 24.78 -1.19 -0.78
C THR A 48 25.64 -0.74 -1.96
N LEU A 49 26.14 0.51 -1.93
CA LEU A 49 27.02 1.04 -2.98
C LEU A 49 28.37 0.31 -3.03
N ARG A 50 28.97 -0.02 -1.87
CA ARG A 50 30.20 -0.83 -1.83
C ARG A 50 30.02 -2.19 -2.49
N LEU A 51 28.89 -2.83 -2.26
CA LEU A 51 28.58 -4.11 -2.89
C LEU A 51 28.46 -3.98 -4.41
N VAL A 52 27.70 -3.00 -4.89
CA VAL A 52 27.50 -2.77 -6.33
C VAL A 52 28.82 -2.44 -7.02
N ASN A 53 29.65 -1.59 -6.41
CA ASN A 53 30.98 -1.27 -6.93
C ASN A 53 31.88 -2.53 -7.01
N SER A 54 31.80 -3.41 -6.01
CA SER A 54 32.54 -4.67 -6.03
C SER A 54 32.05 -5.59 -7.16
N MET A 55 30.74 -5.65 -7.39
CA MET A 55 30.17 -6.40 -8.53
C MET A 55 30.62 -5.84 -9.88
N ALA A 56 30.59 -4.52 -10.05
CA ALA A 56 31.05 -3.87 -11.28
C ALA A 56 32.49 -4.23 -11.61
N ASN A 57 33.36 -4.24 -10.60
CA ASN A 57 34.76 -4.60 -10.76
C ASN A 57 34.96 -6.08 -11.10
N VAL A 58 34.14 -6.98 -10.55
CA VAL A 58 34.27 -8.43 -10.76
C VAL A 58 33.64 -8.87 -12.10
N ILE A 59 32.47 -8.32 -12.44
CA ILE A 59 31.72 -8.68 -13.65
C ILE A 59 32.26 -7.93 -14.88
N GLY A 60 32.82 -6.73 -14.68
CA GLY A 60 33.38 -5.90 -15.76
C GLY A 60 32.34 -5.11 -16.55
N ILE A 61 31.16 -4.84 -15.97
CA ILE A 61 30.10 -4.02 -16.57
C ILE A 61 29.90 -2.71 -15.79
N PRO A 62 29.40 -1.63 -16.44
CA PRO A 62 29.09 -0.38 -15.77
C PRO A 62 28.09 -0.55 -14.61
N ILE A 63 28.22 0.29 -13.59
CA ILE A 63 27.34 0.29 -12.41
C ILE A 63 25.87 0.52 -12.80
N GLU A 64 25.64 1.36 -13.81
CA GLU A 64 24.31 1.64 -14.35
C GLU A 64 23.64 0.38 -14.91
N GLU A 65 24.39 -0.49 -15.58
CA GLU A 65 23.88 -1.76 -16.11
C GLU A 65 23.52 -2.75 -15.00
N ILE A 66 24.28 -2.76 -13.90
CA ILE A 66 23.98 -3.57 -12.72
C ILE A 66 22.67 -3.10 -12.06
N TRP A 67 22.52 -1.79 -11.89
CA TRP A 67 21.29 -1.22 -11.32
C TRP A 67 20.08 -1.49 -12.20
N GLU A 68 20.24 -1.41 -13.52
CA GLU A 68 19.20 -1.73 -14.47
C GLU A 68 18.82 -3.22 -14.43
N ALA A 69 19.80 -4.14 -14.39
CA ALA A 69 19.54 -5.56 -14.20
C ALA A 69 18.83 -5.84 -12.87
N TYR A 70 19.27 -5.17 -11.80
CA TYR A 70 18.61 -5.26 -10.50
C TYR A 70 17.15 -4.80 -10.53
N GLY A 71 16.84 -3.71 -11.24
CA GLY A 71 15.47 -3.24 -11.39
C GLY A 71 14.55 -4.29 -12.04
N GLY A 72 15.05 -5.01 -13.05
CA GLY A 72 14.29 -6.10 -13.67
C GLY A 72 14.09 -7.28 -12.71
N PHE A 73 15.16 -7.71 -12.03
CA PHE A 73 15.04 -8.77 -11.02
C PHE A 73 14.07 -8.39 -9.89
N LEU A 74 14.05 -7.13 -9.45
CA LEU A 74 13.19 -6.67 -8.36
C LEU A 74 11.72 -6.96 -8.66
N ILE A 75 11.28 -6.74 -9.91
CA ILE A 75 9.91 -7.02 -10.33
C ILE A 75 9.64 -8.52 -10.35
N GLN A 76 10.55 -9.31 -10.92
CA GLN A 76 10.44 -10.76 -10.90
C GLN A 76 10.28 -11.31 -9.46
N PHE A 77 11.18 -10.90 -8.57
CA PHE A 77 11.17 -11.31 -7.17
C PHE A 77 9.89 -10.87 -6.45
N THR A 78 9.43 -9.64 -6.69
CA THR A 78 8.20 -9.11 -6.07
C THR A 78 6.98 -9.92 -6.52
N MET A 79 6.89 -10.27 -7.80
CA MET A 79 5.83 -11.13 -8.31
C MET A 79 5.88 -12.54 -7.71
N GLU A 80 7.07 -13.18 -7.68
CA GLU A 80 7.27 -14.53 -7.11
C GLU A 80 7.01 -14.59 -5.59
N THR A 81 7.18 -13.49 -4.87
CA THR A 81 6.90 -13.40 -3.42
C THR A 81 5.43 -13.17 -3.08
N GLY A 82 4.55 -13.15 -4.07
CA GLY A 82 3.09 -13.10 -3.88
C GLY A 82 2.44 -11.73 -4.14
N TRP A 83 3.17 -10.77 -4.70
CA TRP A 83 2.62 -9.45 -5.09
C TRP A 83 2.15 -9.40 -6.55
N ASP A 84 2.23 -10.50 -7.30
CA ASP A 84 1.86 -10.58 -8.71
C ASP A 84 0.44 -10.04 -8.97
N GLU A 85 -0.56 -10.56 -8.25
CA GLU A 85 -1.95 -10.15 -8.41
C GLU A 85 -2.15 -8.65 -8.14
N LEU A 86 -1.50 -8.10 -7.11
CA LEU A 86 -1.60 -6.66 -6.82
C LEU A 86 -0.96 -5.83 -7.92
N LEU A 87 0.24 -6.18 -8.37
CA LEU A 87 0.96 -5.45 -9.42
C LEU A 87 0.17 -5.42 -10.73
N ARG A 88 -0.49 -6.53 -11.09
CA ARG A 88 -1.36 -6.62 -12.28
C ARG A 88 -2.67 -5.86 -12.13
N ALA A 89 -3.15 -5.65 -10.90
CA ALA A 89 -4.40 -4.96 -10.62
C ALA A 89 -4.25 -3.44 -10.46
N MET A 90 -3.04 -2.90 -10.42
CA MET A 90 -2.83 -1.47 -10.14
C MET A 90 -3.39 -0.56 -11.23
N ALA A 91 -3.21 -0.92 -12.50
CA ALA A 91 -3.66 -0.11 -13.62
C ALA A 91 -3.88 -0.96 -14.89
N PRO A 92 -4.72 -0.49 -15.83
CA PRO A 92 -4.92 -1.17 -17.11
C PRO A 92 -3.78 -0.96 -18.11
N ASP A 93 -2.96 0.08 -17.92
CA ASP A 93 -1.87 0.50 -18.81
C ASP A 93 -0.60 0.92 -18.05
N LEU A 94 0.50 1.12 -18.79
CA LEU A 94 1.78 1.48 -18.22
C LEU A 94 1.76 2.89 -17.60
N GLU A 95 1.08 3.85 -18.23
CA GLU A 95 0.92 5.20 -17.69
C GLU A 95 0.28 5.19 -16.30
N GLY A 96 -0.90 4.57 -16.16
CA GLY A 96 -1.61 4.48 -14.89
C GLY A 96 -0.82 3.72 -13.84
N PHE A 97 -0.06 2.70 -14.24
CA PHE A 97 0.84 1.99 -13.34
C PHE A 97 1.87 2.93 -12.74
N LEU A 98 2.54 3.73 -13.57
CA LEU A 98 3.58 4.67 -13.13
C LEU A 98 3.00 5.78 -12.24
N ASP A 99 1.81 6.28 -12.55
CA ASP A 99 1.11 7.25 -11.70
C ASP A 99 0.68 6.66 -10.35
N SER A 100 0.44 5.34 -10.27
CA SER A 100 0.05 4.66 -9.03
C SER A 100 1.21 4.28 -8.10
N LEU A 101 2.46 4.38 -8.57
CA LEU A 101 3.65 3.92 -7.82
C LEU A 101 3.83 4.63 -6.48
N ASP A 102 3.55 5.92 -6.40
CA ASP A 102 3.64 6.69 -5.16
C ASP A 102 2.68 6.16 -4.10
N SER A 103 1.47 5.78 -4.51
CA SER A 103 0.47 5.19 -3.63
C SER A 103 0.88 3.81 -3.15
N LEU A 104 1.46 2.99 -4.03
CA LEU A 104 2.02 1.68 -3.67
C LEU A 104 3.18 1.82 -2.67
N HIS A 105 4.13 2.72 -2.94
CA HIS A 105 5.26 2.98 -2.05
C HIS A 105 4.80 3.45 -0.68
N TYR A 106 3.82 4.36 -0.61
CA TYR A 106 3.24 4.76 0.65
C TYR A 106 2.63 3.57 1.41
N PHE A 107 1.87 2.71 0.71
CA PHE A 107 1.26 1.53 1.32
C PHE A 107 2.31 0.55 1.87
N ILE A 108 3.33 0.23 1.09
CA ILE A 108 4.43 -0.65 1.49
C ILE A 108 5.14 -0.09 2.73
N ASP A 109 5.46 1.21 2.71
CA ASP A 109 6.19 1.83 3.81
C ASP A 109 5.34 1.96 5.08
N HIS A 110 4.14 2.54 4.98
CA HIS A 110 3.38 2.95 6.15
C HIS A 110 2.45 1.84 6.68
N VAL A 111 2.02 0.91 5.83
CA VAL A 111 1.03 -0.12 6.20
C VAL A 111 1.71 -1.47 6.40
N VAL A 112 2.56 -1.89 5.47
CA VAL A 112 3.08 -3.27 5.43
C VAL A 112 4.30 -3.42 6.33
N TYR A 113 5.35 -2.64 6.08
CA TYR A 113 6.65 -2.87 6.71
C TYR A 113 6.98 -1.87 7.83
N LYS A 114 6.35 -0.68 7.84
CA LYS A 114 6.64 0.41 8.81
C LYS A 114 8.14 0.76 8.85
N THR A 115 8.79 0.67 7.69
CA THR A 115 10.25 0.63 7.54
C THR A 115 10.92 2.00 7.38
N LYS A 116 10.18 3.11 7.47
CA LYS A 116 10.69 4.48 7.17
C LYS A 116 11.43 4.51 5.83
N LEU A 117 10.89 3.82 4.83
CA LEU A 117 11.43 3.75 3.48
C LEU A 117 11.42 5.15 2.88
N ARG A 118 12.60 5.58 2.45
CA ARG A 118 12.74 6.76 1.59
C ARG A 118 12.48 6.34 0.14
N GLY A 119 11.21 6.14 -0.17
CA GLY A 119 10.73 5.84 -1.53
C GLY A 119 10.95 7.03 -2.47
N PRO A 120 11.24 6.77 -3.76
CA PRO A 120 11.17 7.81 -4.78
C PRO A 120 9.72 8.16 -5.12
N SER A 121 9.53 9.31 -5.74
CA SER A 121 8.24 9.76 -6.29
C SER A 121 8.27 9.77 -7.82
N PHE A 122 7.13 9.48 -8.43
CA PHE A 122 6.94 9.36 -9.86
C PHE A 122 5.81 10.24 -10.36
N ARG A 123 6.04 10.85 -11.52
CA ARG A 123 5.01 11.55 -12.28
C ARG A 123 5.14 11.19 -13.74
N CYS A 124 4.05 10.71 -14.33
CA CYS A 124 3.98 10.41 -15.75
C CYS A 124 3.17 11.51 -16.45
N ASP A 125 3.72 12.09 -17.51
CA ASP A 125 3.00 13.00 -18.40
C ASP A 125 3.02 12.41 -19.83
N VAL A 126 1.87 12.40 -20.51
CA VAL A 126 1.73 11.86 -21.87
C VAL A 126 2.03 12.98 -22.89
N GLN A 127 2.88 12.71 -23.86
CA GLN A 127 3.19 13.65 -24.95
C GLN A 127 2.24 13.46 -26.13
N ALA A 128 2.15 14.47 -26.99
CA ALA A 128 1.26 14.47 -28.16
C ALA A 128 1.61 13.39 -29.20
N ASP A 129 2.84 12.89 -29.19
CA ASP A 129 3.33 11.79 -30.03
C ASP A 129 3.04 10.39 -29.45
N GLY A 130 2.35 10.31 -28.29
CA GLY A 130 2.07 9.07 -27.60
C GLY A 130 3.22 8.54 -26.74
N THR A 131 4.35 9.25 -26.67
CA THR A 131 5.45 8.90 -25.76
C THR A 131 5.14 9.32 -24.33
N LEU A 132 5.72 8.61 -23.36
CA LEU A 132 5.57 8.96 -21.94
C LEU A 132 6.81 9.71 -21.46
N LEU A 133 6.57 10.78 -20.71
CA LEU A 133 7.58 11.54 -19.99
C LEU A 133 7.48 11.19 -18.51
N LEU A 134 8.43 10.39 -18.03
CA LEU A 134 8.47 9.96 -16.63
C LEU A 134 9.44 10.83 -15.85
N HIS A 135 8.90 11.59 -14.90
CA HIS A 135 9.65 12.36 -13.92
C HIS A 135 9.89 11.49 -12.68
N TYR A 136 11.17 11.30 -12.34
CA TYR A 136 11.63 10.56 -11.17
C TYR A 136 12.28 11.51 -10.18
N TYR A 137 11.81 11.50 -8.94
CA TYR A 137 12.34 12.30 -7.84
C TYR A 137 12.85 11.39 -6.73
N SER A 138 14.08 11.61 -6.26
CA SER A 138 14.67 10.81 -5.18
C SER A 138 15.58 11.62 -4.29
N LYS A 139 15.52 11.35 -2.97
CA LYS A 139 16.50 11.85 -1.99
C LYS A 139 17.85 11.11 -2.09
N ARG A 140 17.89 9.97 -2.77
CA ARG A 140 19.09 9.14 -2.98
C ARG A 140 19.58 9.30 -4.42
N SER A 141 20.80 9.78 -4.57
CA SER A 141 21.41 10.04 -5.87
C SER A 141 22.03 8.76 -6.47
N GLY A 142 21.98 8.65 -7.80
CA GLY A 142 22.63 7.58 -8.56
C GLY A 142 21.84 6.27 -8.67
N LEU A 143 20.61 6.21 -8.12
CA LEU A 143 19.75 5.01 -8.17
C LEU A 143 18.74 5.02 -9.33
N TYR A 144 18.74 6.07 -10.14
CA TYR A 144 17.83 6.21 -11.29
C TYR A 144 17.87 5.05 -12.31
N PRO A 145 18.99 4.31 -12.55
CA PRO A 145 18.98 3.22 -13.53
C PRO A 145 18.10 2.04 -13.10
N ILE A 146 17.81 1.88 -11.81
CA ILE A 146 16.87 0.88 -11.30
C ILE A 146 15.49 1.06 -11.95
N VAL A 147 15.07 2.32 -12.13
CA VAL A 147 13.77 2.66 -12.75
C VAL A 147 13.69 2.12 -14.17
N LYS A 148 14.78 2.18 -14.94
CA LYS A 148 14.82 1.64 -16.30
C LYS A 148 14.53 0.14 -16.33
N GLY A 149 15.16 -0.60 -15.41
CA GLY A 149 14.95 -2.05 -15.27
C GLY A 149 13.53 -2.40 -14.85
N VAL A 150 13.03 -1.71 -13.83
CA VAL A 150 11.66 -1.89 -13.30
C VAL A 150 10.62 -1.68 -14.39
N VAL A 151 10.66 -0.53 -15.07
CA VAL A 151 9.65 -0.14 -16.05
C VAL A 151 9.67 -1.07 -17.26
N ARG A 152 10.86 -1.46 -17.74
CA ARG A 152 10.98 -2.43 -18.84
C ARG A 152 10.38 -3.78 -18.47
N GLU A 153 10.68 -4.27 -17.27
CA GLU A 153 10.21 -5.57 -16.85
C GLU A 153 8.69 -5.57 -16.57
N VAL A 154 8.15 -4.49 -16.02
CA VAL A 154 6.71 -4.29 -15.86
C VAL A 154 6.02 -4.25 -17.22
N ALA A 155 6.51 -3.45 -18.16
CA ALA A 155 5.95 -3.34 -19.50
C ALA A 155 5.89 -4.71 -20.18
N ARG A 156 6.98 -5.49 -20.06
CA ARG A 156 7.10 -6.82 -20.67
C ARG A 156 6.24 -7.88 -19.99
N ARG A 157 6.19 -7.96 -18.66
CA ARG A 157 5.49 -9.04 -17.91
C ARG A 157 4.02 -8.80 -17.65
N ILE A 158 3.62 -7.54 -17.51
CA ILE A 158 2.25 -7.15 -17.13
C ILE A 158 1.45 -6.73 -18.36
N TYR A 159 2.07 -5.96 -19.26
CA TYR A 159 1.40 -5.35 -20.41
C TYR A 159 1.80 -5.95 -21.75
N ASP A 160 2.62 -7.00 -21.76
CA ASP A 160 3.14 -7.68 -22.96
C ASP A 160 3.71 -6.70 -24.00
N THR A 161 4.38 -5.65 -23.52
CA THR A 161 4.85 -4.53 -24.34
C THR A 161 6.34 -4.31 -24.13
N GLU A 162 7.08 -4.14 -25.23
CA GLU A 162 8.49 -3.79 -25.21
C GLU A 162 8.65 -2.27 -25.28
N VAL A 163 9.49 -1.72 -24.40
CA VAL A 163 9.72 -0.27 -24.28
C VAL A 163 11.20 0.07 -24.25
N VAL A 164 11.54 1.20 -24.87
CA VAL A 164 12.85 1.83 -24.76
C VAL A 164 12.73 3.06 -23.87
N MET A 165 13.58 3.11 -22.85
CA MET A 165 13.71 4.25 -21.95
C MET A 165 15.05 4.96 -22.16
N LYS A 166 15.00 6.26 -22.39
CA LYS A 166 16.18 7.14 -22.50
C LYS A 166 16.12 8.24 -21.45
N VAL A 167 17.26 8.58 -20.87
CA VAL A 167 17.37 9.75 -19.99
C VAL A 167 17.41 10.99 -20.87
N GLN A 168 16.44 11.89 -20.68
CA GLN A 168 16.39 13.17 -21.38
C GLN A 168 17.06 14.27 -20.58
N GLU A 169 16.81 14.30 -19.27
CA GLU A 169 17.35 15.31 -18.38
C GLU A 169 17.71 14.71 -17.02
N ARG A 170 18.77 15.23 -16.40
CA ARG A 170 19.18 14.90 -15.04
C ARG A 170 19.59 16.19 -14.33
N LYS A 171 18.90 16.49 -13.25
CA LYS A 171 19.11 17.66 -12.40
C LYS A 171 19.29 17.23 -10.95
N GLN A 172 20.11 17.95 -10.22
CA GLN A 172 20.14 17.90 -8.77
C GLN A 172 19.60 19.22 -8.26
N GLU A 173 18.36 19.21 -7.81
CA GLU A 173 17.72 20.39 -7.26
C GLU A 173 18.01 20.48 -5.77
N HIS A 174 18.39 21.68 -5.33
CA HIS A 174 18.59 22.01 -3.92
C HIS A 174 17.31 22.70 -3.44
N LEU A 175 16.40 21.94 -2.85
CA LEU A 175 15.21 22.48 -2.19
C LEU A 175 15.56 22.73 -0.73
N ASP A 176 15.90 23.98 -0.39
CA ASP A 176 16.21 24.58 0.94
C ASP A 176 17.01 23.71 1.95
N ALA A 177 16.49 22.54 2.34
CA ALA A 177 17.07 21.60 3.31
C ALA A 177 17.53 20.24 2.73
N PHE A 178 17.21 19.90 1.48
CA PHE A 178 17.56 18.59 0.88
C PHE A 178 17.93 18.68 -0.60
N VAL A 179 18.88 17.84 -1.02
CA VAL A 179 19.19 17.63 -2.43
C VAL A 179 18.28 16.52 -2.96
N THR A 180 17.47 16.85 -3.94
CA THR A 180 16.65 15.87 -4.67
C THR A 180 17.21 15.68 -6.08
N GLU A 181 17.49 14.44 -6.43
CA GLU A 181 17.79 14.08 -7.81
C GLU A 181 16.48 14.00 -8.59
N HIS A 182 16.38 14.80 -9.65
CA HIS A 182 15.29 14.78 -10.61
C HIS A 182 15.82 14.25 -11.93
N VAL A 183 15.27 13.13 -12.40
CA VAL A 183 15.60 12.53 -13.69
C VAL A 183 14.34 12.45 -14.53
N VAL A 184 14.44 12.91 -15.77
CA VAL A 184 13.36 12.84 -16.76
C VAL A 184 13.71 11.75 -17.76
N PHE A 185 12.83 10.75 -17.86
CA PHE A 185 12.93 9.68 -18.84
C PHE A 185 11.90 9.86 -19.94
N VAL A 186 12.32 9.59 -21.18
CA VAL A 186 11.41 9.42 -22.31
C VAL A 186 11.22 7.93 -22.55
N ILE A 187 9.97 7.47 -22.53
CA ILE A 187 9.56 6.09 -22.75
C ILE A 187 8.88 6.00 -24.12
N THR A 188 9.40 5.11 -24.95
CA THR A 188 8.91 4.85 -26.31
C THR A 188 8.56 3.37 -26.43
N GLN A 189 7.37 3.07 -26.97
CA GLN A 189 6.97 1.70 -27.28
C GLN A 189 7.72 1.20 -28.51
N ILE A 190 8.21 -0.04 -28.46
CA ILE A 190 8.76 -0.72 -29.65
C ILE A 190 7.57 -1.33 -30.40
N GLU A 191 7.28 -0.81 -31.59
CA GLU A 191 6.30 -1.41 -32.49
C GLU A 191 6.85 -2.73 -33.03
N ASN A 192 6.18 -3.84 -32.72
CA ASN A 192 6.51 -5.15 -33.24
C ASN A 192 5.52 -5.48 -34.36
N PRO A 193 5.96 -5.57 -35.64
CA PRO A 193 5.05 -5.76 -36.78
C PRO A 193 4.33 -7.13 -36.80
N ASN A 194 4.66 -8.06 -35.88
CA ASN A 194 4.08 -9.41 -35.81
C ASN A 194 3.03 -9.61 -34.70
N SER A 195 2.72 -8.61 -33.87
CA SER A 195 1.70 -8.72 -32.82
C SER A 195 0.35 -8.16 -33.27
N VAL A 196 -0.66 -9.03 -33.35
CA VAL A 196 -2.01 -8.71 -33.87
C VAL A 196 -2.83 -7.82 -32.90
N GLN A 197 -2.39 -7.64 -31.65
CA GLN A 197 -2.98 -6.72 -30.67
C GLN A 197 -1.87 -6.09 -29.82
N GLN A 198 -1.34 -4.94 -30.24
CA GLN A 198 -0.47 -4.14 -29.37
C GLN A 198 -1.36 -3.21 -28.52
N LYS A 199 -1.30 -3.35 -27.20
CA LYS A 199 -1.94 -2.40 -26.28
C LYS A 199 -1.09 -1.12 -26.24
N SER A 200 -1.74 0.04 -26.32
CA SER A 200 -1.07 1.33 -26.19
C SER A 200 -0.52 1.49 -24.77
N ILE A 201 0.64 2.13 -24.63
CA ILE A 201 1.25 2.41 -23.31
C ILE A 201 0.49 3.46 -22.49
N SER A 202 -0.47 4.17 -23.11
CA SER A 202 -1.40 5.10 -22.46
C SER A 202 -2.80 5.00 -23.07
N SER A 203 -3.79 4.80 -22.22
CA SER A 203 -5.21 4.90 -22.56
C SER A 203 -5.69 6.34 -22.72
N LYS A 204 -4.93 7.35 -22.25
CA LYS A 204 -5.24 8.78 -22.46
C LYS A 204 -5.04 9.24 -23.91
N ALA A 205 -4.12 8.61 -24.64
CA ALA A 205 -3.96 8.86 -26.08
C ALA A 205 -5.17 8.34 -26.90
N ASP A 206 -5.78 7.23 -26.46
CA ASP A 206 -6.96 6.62 -27.11
C ASP A 206 -8.31 7.15 -26.57
N SER A 207 -8.32 7.86 -25.43
CA SER A 207 -9.56 8.41 -24.85
C SER A 207 -9.84 9.84 -25.31
N GLN A 208 -10.10 9.98 -26.61
CA GLN A 208 -11.36 10.64 -26.95
C GLN A 208 -12.47 9.71 -26.46
N ILE A 209 -13.07 10.03 -25.32
CA ILE A 209 -14.20 9.28 -24.76
C ILE A 209 -15.28 9.17 -25.85
N ASP A 210 -15.42 8.00 -26.48
CA ASP A 210 -16.53 7.73 -27.37
C ASP A 210 -17.81 7.68 -26.52
N LEU A 211 -18.67 8.69 -26.69
CA LEU A 211 -19.96 8.83 -26.02
C LEU A 211 -20.83 7.56 -26.12
N SER A 212 -20.53 6.65 -27.06
CA SER A 212 -21.23 5.38 -27.24
C SER A 212 -21.13 4.42 -26.03
N THR A 213 -20.00 4.42 -25.30
CA THR A 213 -19.78 3.49 -24.17
C THR A 213 -20.56 3.90 -22.93
N VAL A 214 -20.73 5.21 -22.71
CA VAL A 214 -21.59 5.77 -21.66
C VAL A 214 -23.07 5.47 -21.94
N LEU A 215 -23.48 5.49 -23.21
CA LEU A 215 -24.82 5.11 -23.68
C LEU A 215 -25.18 3.65 -23.36
N PHE A 216 -24.20 2.74 -23.37
CA PHE A 216 -24.43 1.32 -23.11
C PHE A 216 -24.73 1.03 -21.62
N ILE A 217 -24.01 1.69 -20.70
CA ILE A 217 -24.28 1.59 -19.25
C ILE A 217 -25.64 2.21 -18.91
N ARG A 218 -26.01 3.31 -19.58
CA ARG A 218 -27.28 4.02 -19.39
C ARG A 218 -28.52 3.17 -19.75
N ARG A 219 -28.43 2.33 -20.79
CA ARG A 219 -29.51 1.40 -21.21
C ARG A 219 -29.79 0.27 -20.21
N ARG A 220 -28.79 -0.19 -19.47
CA ARG A 220 -28.95 -1.35 -18.57
C ARG A 220 -29.54 -0.96 -17.21
N LEU A 221 -29.32 0.27 -16.76
CA LEU A 221 -29.87 0.79 -15.50
C LEU A 221 -31.34 1.22 -15.61
N THR A 222 -31.85 1.51 -16.82
CA THR A 222 -33.27 1.82 -17.05
C THR A 222 -34.18 0.59 -17.01
N ALA A 223 -33.62 -0.62 -17.14
CA ALA A 223 -34.39 -1.88 -17.18
C ALA A 223 -34.69 -2.48 -15.78
N LEU A 224 -34.16 -1.90 -14.69
CA LEU A 224 -34.32 -2.39 -13.32
C LEU A 224 -35.14 -1.44 -12.44
N ARG A 225 -36.31 -0.99 -12.91
CA ARG A 225 -37.32 -0.41 -12.02
C ARG A 225 -38.47 -1.38 -11.80
N LEU A 226 -38.40 -2.02 -10.64
CA LEU A 226 -39.46 -2.71 -9.94
C LEU A 226 -40.75 -1.86 -9.94
N ILE A 227 -41.85 -2.55 -10.22
CA ILE A 227 -43.25 -2.10 -10.13
C ILE A 227 -43.55 -1.61 -8.70
N PRO A 228 -44.18 -0.44 -8.51
CA PRO A 228 -44.95 -0.17 -7.30
C PRO A 228 -46.46 -0.11 -7.59
N PRO A 229 -47.32 -0.50 -6.63
CA PRO A 229 -48.76 -0.50 -6.82
C PRO A 229 -49.35 0.91 -6.59
N SER A 230 -50.27 1.25 -7.49
CA SER A 230 -51.52 2.00 -7.27
C SER A 230 -51.56 3.08 -6.17
N GLN A 231 -51.70 4.34 -6.56
CA GLN A 231 -52.92 5.12 -6.30
C GLN A 231 -52.95 6.45 -7.08
N LYS A 232 -54.12 6.72 -7.66
CA LYS A 232 -54.45 7.88 -8.49
C LYS A 232 -54.58 9.15 -7.64
N LYS A 233 -54.11 10.29 -8.18
CA LYS A 233 -54.93 11.51 -8.38
C LYS A 233 -54.15 12.59 -9.15
N THR A 234 -54.57 12.75 -10.41
CA THR A 234 -54.81 14.00 -11.15
C THR A 234 -54.24 15.30 -10.60
N HIS A 235 -53.27 15.88 -11.32
CA HIS A 235 -53.45 17.17 -12.01
C HIS A 235 -52.43 17.32 -13.15
N SER A 236 -52.88 18.01 -14.19
CA SER A 236 -52.21 18.30 -15.45
C SER A 236 -50.87 18.99 -15.28
N GLU A 237 -49.78 18.29 -15.58
CA GLU A 237 -48.49 18.91 -15.88
C GLU A 237 -48.03 18.36 -17.23
N LYS A 238 -47.64 19.27 -18.10
CA LYS A 238 -47.02 18.97 -19.38
C LYS A 238 -45.83 18.05 -19.12
N GLU A 239 -45.76 16.91 -19.80
CA GLU A 239 -44.54 16.10 -19.86
C GLU A 239 -43.45 16.97 -20.52
N GLU A 240 -42.68 17.70 -19.72
CA GLU A 240 -41.38 18.17 -20.13
C GLU A 240 -40.44 16.96 -20.17
N GLU A 241 -39.86 16.70 -21.34
CA GLU A 241 -38.75 15.78 -21.48
C GLU A 241 -37.67 16.09 -20.44
N PRO A 242 -36.99 15.08 -19.85
CA PRO A 242 -35.98 15.32 -18.85
C PRO A 242 -34.81 16.08 -19.51
N LYS A 243 -34.70 17.37 -19.19
CA LYS A 243 -33.51 18.17 -19.50
C LYS A 243 -32.30 17.37 -19.02
N GLU A 244 -31.31 17.20 -19.90
CA GLU A 244 -29.97 16.72 -19.54
C GLU A 244 -29.34 17.73 -18.57
N GLY A 245 -29.77 17.67 -17.31
CA GLY A 245 -29.31 18.54 -16.25
C GLY A 245 -28.00 17.98 -15.71
N ILE A 246 -26.94 18.78 -15.79
CA ILE A 246 -25.80 18.66 -14.89
C ILE A 246 -26.38 18.79 -13.48
N TYR A 247 -26.42 17.69 -12.73
CA TYR A 247 -26.84 17.73 -11.33
C TYR A 247 -25.73 18.40 -10.52
N GLU A 248 -25.87 19.70 -10.28
CA GLU A 248 -24.95 20.45 -9.45
C GLU A 248 -25.15 20.09 -7.98
N ILE A 249 -24.08 19.68 -7.31
CA ILE A 249 -24.08 19.52 -5.85
C ILE A 249 -23.90 20.89 -5.21
N SER A 250 -24.74 21.24 -4.25
CA SER A 250 -24.56 22.50 -3.51
C SER A 250 -23.27 22.44 -2.67
N SER A 251 -22.63 23.58 -2.44
CA SER A 251 -21.41 23.66 -1.59
C SER A 251 -21.68 23.11 -0.18
N THR A 252 -22.90 23.28 0.31
CA THR A 252 -23.36 22.76 1.61
C THR A 252 -23.49 21.24 1.61
N ASP A 253 -24.05 20.66 0.55
CA ASP A 253 -24.16 19.20 0.41
C ASP A 253 -22.79 18.57 0.23
N PHE A 254 -21.89 19.23 -0.51
CA PHE A 254 -20.50 18.81 -0.64
C PHE A 254 -19.77 18.83 0.72
N GLY A 255 -19.97 19.86 1.54
CA GLY A 255 -19.41 19.94 2.88
C GLY A 255 -19.97 18.90 3.87
N LEU A 256 -21.20 18.43 3.65
CA LEU A 256 -21.78 17.31 4.39
C LEU A 256 -21.22 15.96 3.90
N ALA A 257 -21.08 15.78 2.59
CA ALA A 257 -20.54 14.58 1.99
C ALA A 257 -19.06 14.39 2.31
N PHE A 258 -18.27 15.47 2.36
CA PHE A 258 -16.82 15.40 2.60
C PHE A 258 -16.44 16.31 3.77
N PRO A 259 -16.66 15.90 5.03
CA PRO A 259 -16.52 16.79 6.18
C PRO A 259 -15.09 17.28 6.45
N TYR A 260 -14.07 16.59 5.93
CA TYR A 260 -12.65 16.90 6.17
C TYR A 260 -11.97 17.65 5.01
N HIS A 261 -12.65 17.88 3.88
CA HIS A 261 -12.03 18.50 2.72
C HIS A 261 -11.57 19.94 2.98
N ILE A 262 -10.54 20.39 2.27
CA ILE A 262 -10.02 21.76 2.35
C ILE A 262 -9.70 22.24 0.93
N CYS A 263 -10.20 23.41 0.56
CA CYS A 263 -9.96 24.06 -0.72
C CYS A 263 -9.23 25.38 -0.49
N PHE A 264 -8.17 25.64 -1.24
CA PHE A 264 -7.32 26.82 -1.10
C PHE A 264 -6.75 27.28 -2.44
N ASP A 265 -6.28 28.53 -2.48
CA ASP A 265 -5.65 29.15 -3.64
C ASP A 265 -4.13 28.84 -3.74
N PRO A 266 -3.40 29.28 -4.78
CA PRO A 266 -1.96 29.03 -4.92
C PRO A 266 -1.11 29.70 -3.83
N ASP A 267 -1.65 30.73 -3.17
CA ASP A 267 -1.02 31.43 -2.05
C ASP A 267 -1.32 30.78 -0.69
N LEU A 268 -1.99 29.62 -0.71
CA LEU A 268 -2.36 28.78 0.44
C LEU A 268 -3.42 29.40 1.36
N PHE A 269 -4.21 30.36 0.87
CA PHE A 269 -5.36 30.91 1.58
C PHE A 269 -6.60 30.05 1.38
N LEU A 270 -7.35 29.87 2.46
CA LEU A 270 -8.55 29.04 2.46
C LEU A 270 -9.69 29.66 1.65
N GLU A 271 -10.29 28.87 0.78
CA GLU A 271 -11.45 29.25 -0.03
C GLU A 271 -12.74 28.55 0.45
N HIS A 272 -12.64 27.25 0.74
CA HIS A 272 -13.76 26.44 1.24
C HIS A 272 -13.24 25.30 2.10
N PHE A 273 -14.01 24.83 3.09
CA PHE A 273 -13.61 23.74 3.95
C PHE A 273 -14.82 22.99 4.52
N GLY A 274 -14.62 21.72 4.82
CA GLY A 274 -15.67 20.84 5.29
C GLY A 274 -16.15 21.14 6.70
N ASN A 275 -17.31 20.58 7.04
CA ASN A 275 -18.00 20.86 8.29
C ASN A 275 -17.19 20.46 9.54
N PHE A 276 -16.35 19.43 9.46
CA PHE A 276 -15.49 19.05 10.58
C PHE A 276 -14.44 20.13 10.83
N ILE A 277 -13.73 20.58 9.78
CA ILE A 277 -12.72 21.64 9.87
C ILE A 277 -13.35 22.93 10.41
N LYS A 278 -14.56 23.27 9.97
CA LYS A 278 -15.32 24.42 10.47
C LYS A 278 -15.64 24.34 11.96
N LYS A 279 -15.99 23.14 12.46
CA LYS A 279 -16.27 22.90 13.88
C LYS A 279 -15.00 22.95 14.72
N THR A 280 -13.89 22.44 14.19
CA THR A 280 -12.60 22.41 14.90
C THR A 280 -11.93 23.78 14.96
N TYR A 281 -12.04 24.58 13.89
CA TYR A 281 -11.46 25.92 13.80
C TYR A 281 -12.53 26.97 13.51
N PRO A 282 -13.29 27.40 14.53
CA PRO A 282 -14.35 28.39 14.35
C PRO A 282 -13.83 29.77 13.91
N ASN A 283 -12.55 30.06 14.17
CA ASN A 283 -11.89 31.30 13.79
C ASN A 283 -11.29 31.27 12.37
N ALA A 284 -11.39 30.15 11.65
CA ALA A 284 -10.90 30.05 10.29
C ALA A 284 -11.83 30.82 9.35
N THR A 285 -11.32 31.88 8.74
CA THR A 285 -12.05 32.73 7.80
C THR A 285 -11.52 32.55 6.38
N ARG A 286 -12.44 32.53 5.42
CA ARG A 286 -12.13 32.50 3.99
C ARG A 286 -11.23 33.69 3.61
N GLN A 287 -10.20 33.43 2.81
CA GLN A 287 -9.22 34.41 2.30
C GLN A 287 -8.39 35.16 3.36
N GLU A 288 -8.54 34.86 4.64
CA GLU A 288 -7.73 35.45 5.72
C GLU A 288 -6.82 34.42 6.39
N THR A 289 -7.31 33.19 6.55
CA THR A 289 -6.58 32.11 7.22
C THR A 289 -5.80 31.29 6.21
N ARG A 290 -4.52 31.02 6.50
CA ARG A 290 -3.71 30.14 5.67
C ARG A 290 -3.87 28.69 6.09
N VAL A 291 -3.76 27.78 5.13
CA VAL A 291 -3.79 26.34 5.38
C VAL A 291 -2.67 25.94 6.36
N THR A 292 -1.51 26.60 6.28
CA THR A 292 -0.36 26.41 7.18
C THR A 292 -0.65 26.73 8.64
N ASP A 293 -1.67 27.55 8.92
CA ASP A 293 -2.03 27.93 10.28
C ASP A 293 -2.85 26.82 10.95
N LEU A 294 -3.59 26.05 10.15
CA LEU A 294 -4.44 24.95 10.61
C LEU A 294 -3.72 23.59 10.53
N LEU A 295 -2.89 23.42 9.52
CA LEU A 295 -2.28 22.14 9.16
C LEU A 295 -0.76 22.21 9.13
N GLU A 296 -0.14 21.12 9.55
CA GLU A 296 1.28 20.86 9.40
C GLU A 296 1.49 19.66 8.47
N LEU A 297 2.27 19.82 7.40
CA LEU A 297 2.57 18.75 6.47
C LEU A 297 3.49 17.72 7.15
N VAL A 298 3.04 16.46 7.21
CA VAL A 298 3.81 15.34 7.75
C VAL A 298 4.40 14.51 6.61
N HIS A 299 3.65 14.32 5.52
CA HIS A 299 4.10 13.58 4.35
C HIS A 299 3.49 14.16 3.07
N PRO A 300 4.25 14.32 1.98
CA PRO A 300 5.69 14.09 1.86
C PRO A 300 6.53 15.05 2.71
N GLU A 301 7.75 14.64 3.09
CA GLU A 301 8.69 15.45 3.88
C GLU A 301 9.35 16.54 3.01
N VAL A 302 8.55 17.54 2.61
CA VAL A 302 8.94 18.67 1.78
C VAL A 302 8.36 19.96 2.34
N PRO A 303 8.91 21.14 2.01
CA PRO A 303 8.27 22.40 2.34
C PRO A 303 6.87 22.48 1.71
N PHE A 304 5.88 22.90 2.49
CA PHE A 304 4.51 23.04 1.99
C PHE A 304 4.38 24.34 1.18
N SER A 305 4.44 24.21 -0.15
CA SER A 305 4.26 25.29 -1.12
C SER A 305 3.47 24.79 -2.33
N TYR A 306 2.89 25.70 -3.12
CA TYR A 306 2.19 25.35 -4.36
C TYR A 306 3.07 24.56 -5.33
N GLU A 307 4.33 24.95 -5.47
CA GLU A 307 5.31 24.26 -6.32
C GLU A 307 5.54 22.83 -5.84
N SER A 308 5.76 22.63 -4.54
CA SER A 308 5.87 21.28 -3.95
C SER A 308 4.62 20.45 -4.23
N ILE A 309 3.42 21.01 -4.08
CA ILE A 309 2.17 20.27 -4.36
C ILE A 309 2.10 19.86 -5.84
N LYS A 310 2.54 20.74 -6.75
CA LYS A 310 2.60 20.45 -8.19
C LYS A 310 3.62 19.37 -8.55
N TYR A 311 4.76 19.35 -7.86
CA TYR A 311 5.78 18.32 -8.06
C TYR A 311 5.31 16.96 -7.54
N TYR A 312 4.71 16.92 -6.35
CA TYR A 312 4.25 15.70 -5.68
C TYR A 312 2.74 15.44 -5.89
N LYS A 313 2.18 15.83 -7.04
CA LYS A 313 0.72 15.75 -7.32
C LYS A 313 0.12 14.35 -7.16
N ASN A 314 0.89 13.32 -7.50
CA ASN A 314 0.48 11.91 -7.44
C ASN A 314 0.77 11.30 -6.06
N SER A 315 1.55 11.98 -5.23
CA SER A 315 1.85 11.53 -3.89
C SER A 315 0.64 11.73 -2.98
N LEU A 316 0.51 10.83 -2.02
CA LEU A 316 -0.46 10.96 -0.96
C LEU A 316 0.02 12.03 0.04
N PHE A 317 -0.86 12.95 0.43
CA PHE A 317 -0.55 13.95 1.43
C PHE A 317 -1.10 13.54 2.79
N VAL A 318 -0.31 13.75 3.84
CA VAL A 318 -0.71 13.55 5.23
C VAL A 318 -0.42 14.83 5.99
N PHE A 319 -1.47 15.42 6.55
CA PHE A 319 -1.38 16.60 7.39
C PHE A 319 -1.73 16.26 8.83
N ARG A 320 -1.08 16.96 9.75
CA ARG A 320 -1.42 17.00 11.17
C ARG A 320 -2.22 18.26 11.43
N LEU A 321 -3.35 18.10 12.10
CA LEU A 321 -4.16 19.21 12.59
C LEU A 321 -3.43 19.87 13.77
N LYS A 322 -3.14 21.17 13.66
CA LYS A 322 -2.57 21.97 14.75
C LYS A 322 -3.67 22.25 15.78
N GLY A 323 -3.45 21.93 17.04
CA GLY A 323 -4.47 22.20 18.07
C GLY A 323 -4.60 23.71 18.35
N LEU A 324 -5.82 24.22 18.49
CA LEU A 324 -6.08 25.13 19.61
C LEU A 324 -5.84 24.29 20.87
N GLY A 325 -5.00 24.76 21.79
CA GLY A 325 -4.68 24.03 23.01
C GLY A 325 -5.93 23.51 23.74
N ASP A 326 -5.79 22.34 24.37
CA ASP A 326 -6.54 21.90 25.54
C ASP A 326 -8.02 22.30 25.60
N ILE A 327 -8.88 21.57 24.90
CA ILE A 327 -10.32 21.58 25.18
C ILE A 327 -10.84 20.15 25.34
N VAL A 328 -10.24 19.43 26.28
CA VAL A 328 -10.94 18.41 27.07
C VAL A 328 -10.61 18.69 28.52
N HIS A 329 -11.64 18.84 29.35
CA HIS A 329 -11.51 18.79 30.80
C HIS A 329 -10.88 17.44 31.20
N ASN A 330 -9.55 17.39 31.31
CA ASN A 330 -8.76 16.55 32.23
C ASN A 330 -7.27 16.69 31.88
N PRO A 331 -6.41 17.21 32.78
CA PRO A 331 -4.98 17.40 32.53
C PRO A 331 -4.18 16.08 32.61
N SER A 332 -4.75 14.95 32.21
CA SER A 332 -4.15 13.61 32.41
C SER A 332 -4.06 12.73 31.16
N ASP A 333 -4.51 13.19 29.98
CA ASP A 333 -4.27 12.48 28.72
C ASP A 333 -4.00 13.50 27.61
N GLU A 334 -2.73 13.63 27.20
CA GLU A 334 -2.37 14.34 25.97
C GLU A 334 -3.05 13.63 24.79
N ALA A 335 -4.25 14.10 24.40
CA ALA A 335 -4.94 13.57 23.24
C ALA A 335 -4.05 13.73 22.00
N LYS A 336 -3.69 12.60 21.39
CA LYS A 336 -2.81 12.61 20.21
C LYS A 336 -3.49 13.38 19.08
N THR A 337 -2.73 14.28 18.44
CA THR A 337 -3.18 15.10 17.31
C THR A 337 -3.79 14.26 16.19
N VAL A 338 -4.85 14.77 15.57
CA VAL A 338 -5.54 14.10 14.46
C VAL A 338 -4.74 14.28 13.16
N LEU A 339 -4.53 13.18 12.46
CA LEU A 339 -3.89 13.16 11.14
C LEU A 339 -4.96 13.00 10.06
N LEU A 340 -4.87 13.80 9.00
CA LEU A 340 -5.71 13.72 7.81
C LEU A 340 -4.85 13.22 6.65
N LYS A 341 -5.30 12.17 5.97
CA LYS A 341 -4.66 11.57 4.81
C LYS A 341 -5.53 11.76 3.58
N GLY A 342 -4.95 12.18 2.47
CA GLY A 342 -5.71 12.49 1.27
C GLY A 342 -4.87 12.76 0.03
N SER A 343 -5.55 13.15 -1.04
CA SER A 343 -4.95 13.53 -2.32
C SER A 343 -5.29 14.97 -2.67
N MET A 344 -4.40 15.61 -3.42
CA MET A 344 -4.60 16.96 -3.94
C MET A 344 -5.26 16.89 -5.32
N VAL A 345 -6.30 17.68 -5.54
CA VAL A 345 -7.00 17.80 -6.82
C VAL A 345 -6.93 19.24 -7.30
N PHE A 346 -6.39 19.46 -8.48
CA PHE A 346 -6.33 20.79 -9.10
C PHE A 346 -7.67 21.11 -9.76
N ILE A 347 -8.21 22.28 -9.46
CA ILE A 347 -9.48 22.79 -9.98
C ILE A 347 -9.22 24.07 -10.78
N ASP A 348 -10.00 24.29 -11.85
CA ASP A 348 -9.97 25.49 -12.70
C ASP A 348 -8.55 25.78 -13.21
N GLU A 349 -7.96 24.80 -13.90
CA GLU A 349 -6.60 24.85 -14.45
C GLU A 349 -5.50 25.14 -13.41
N GLY A 350 -5.77 24.87 -12.14
CA GLY A 350 -4.83 25.04 -11.04
C GLY A 350 -4.93 26.38 -10.31
N LYS A 351 -6.01 27.15 -10.53
CA LYS A 351 -6.35 28.31 -9.69
C LYS A 351 -6.75 27.92 -8.28
N TYR A 352 -7.25 26.71 -8.07
CA TYR A 352 -7.56 26.19 -6.75
C TYR A 352 -7.04 24.78 -6.57
N ILE A 353 -6.71 24.44 -5.33
CA ILE A 353 -6.32 23.10 -4.92
C ILE A 353 -7.35 22.63 -3.90
N LEU A 354 -7.97 21.49 -4.20
CA LEU A 354 -8.87 20.77 -3.30
C LEU A 354 -8.14 19.58 -2.71
N TYR A 355 -7.89 19.64 -1.40
CA TYR A 355 -7.42 18.52 -0.61
C TYR A 355 -8.61 17.66 -0.18
N MET A 356 -8.76 16.52 -0.86
CA MET A 356 -9.75 15.49 -0.51
C MET A 356 -9.11 14.51 0.47
N CYS A 357 -9.59 14.49 1.70
CA CYS A 357 -8.97 13.70 2.76
C CYS A 357 -9.96 13.03 3.70
N SER A 358 -9.44 12.03 4.39
CA SER A 358 -10.08 11.25 5.44
C SER A 358 -9.16 11.19 6.65
N VAL A 359 -9.73 10.84 7.81
CA VAL A 359 -8.94 10.65 9.04
C VAL A 359 -7.99 9.48 8.85
N ASN A 360 -6.70 9.68 9.11
CA ASN A 360 -5.69 8.62 9.04
C ASN A 360 -5.70 7.75 10.31
N VAL A 361 -6.67 6.84 10.42
CA VAL A 361 -6.83 5.89 11.53
C VAL A 361 -7.10 4.50 10.99
N THR A 362 -6.45 3.48 11.55
CA THR A 362 -6.58 2.08 11.08
C THR A 362 -7.15 1.13 12.12
N THR A 363 -7.09 1.50 13.41
CA THR A 363 -7.53 0.65 14.52
C THR A 363 -8.53 1.38 15.41
N VAL A 364 -9.39 0.60 16.08
CA VAL A 364 -10.36 1.14 17.06
C VAL A 364 -9.65 1.82 18.23
N ARG A 365 -8.47 1.31 18.63
CA ARG A 365 -7.65 1.92 19.67
C ARG A 365 -7.19 3.34 19.31
N GLU A 366 -6.74 3.54 18.07
CA GLU A 366 -6.35 4.86 17.57
C GLU A 366 -7.52 5.85 17.51
N LEU A 367 -8.74 5.38 17.24
CA LEU A 367 -9.95 6.23 17.33
C LEU A 367 -10.13 6.76 18.75
N ILE A 368 -10.05 5.87 19.75
CA ILE A 368 -10.22 6.23 21.17
C ILE A 368 -9.10 7.18 21.62
N GLU A 369 -7.84 6.88 21.29
CA GLU A 369 -6.67 7.71 21.65
C GLU A 369 -6.74 9.14 21.08
N ARG A 370 -7.48 9.34 19.99
CA ARG A 370 -7.67 10.65 19.34
C ARG A 370 -9.04 11.26 19.60
N ASN A 371 -9.83 10.66 20.49
CA ASN A 371 -11.20 11.08 20.80
C ASN A 371 -12.09 11.24 19.55
N LEU A 372 -11.97 10.30 18.62
CA LEU A 372 -12.77 10.25 17.39
C LEU A 372 -13.79 9.11 17.47
N HIS A 373 -14.94 9.32 16.86
CA HIS A 373 -15.98 8.30 16.76
C HIS A 373 -16.20 7.87 15.32
N LEU A 374 -16.69 6.64 15.15
CA LEU A 374 -17.09 6.13 13.83
C LEU A 374 -18.23 6.95 13.21
N SER A 375 -19.00 7.70 14.02
CA SER A 375 -20.03 8.62 13.54
C SER A 375 -19.46 9.86 12.84
N ASP A 376 -18.20 10.21 13.09
CA ASP A 376 -17.55 11.37 12.48
C ASP A 376 -17.10 11.08 11.04
N MET A 377 -17.04 9.80 10.67
CA MET A 377 -16.66 9.31 9.34
C MET A 377 -17.90 9.00 8.50
N GLN A 378 -17.88 9.45 7.25
CA GLN A 378 -19.00 9.24 6.32
C GLN A 378 -19.13 7.77 5.91
N ARG A 379 -20.36 7.35 5.55
CA ARG A 379 -20.63 5.94 5.24
C ARG A 379 -19.90 5.42 4.00
N HIS A 380 -19.61 6.30 3.05
CA HIS A 380 -18.89 5.98 1.83
C HIS A 380 -17.36 6.08 2.01
N ASP A 381 -16.88 6.51 3.19
CA ASP A 381 -15.46 6.54 3.48
C ASP A 381 -14.95 5.12 3.75
N GLY A 382 -14.10 4.62 2.86
CA GLY A 382 -13.54 3.26 2.97
C GLY A 382 -12.71 3.04 4.23
N THR A 383 -12.20 4.10 4.86
CA THR A 383 -11.46 3.99 6.13
C THR A 383 -12.35 3.41 7.23
N ARG A 384 -13.66 3.67 7.19
CA ARG A 384 -14.65 3.10 8.11
C ARG A 384 -14.64 1.57 8.06
N ASP A 385 -14.67 1.01 6.85
CA ASP A 385 -14.68 -0.43 6.62
C ASP A 385 -13.34 -1.05 6.98
N VAL A 386 -12.24 -0.36 6.67
CA VAL A 386 -10.88 -0.79 7.05
C VAL A 386 -10.74 -0.94 8.56
N ILE A 387 -11.25 0.01 9.35
CA ILE A 387 -11.20 -0.07 10.83
C ILE A 387 -11.97 -1.31 11.33
N MET A 388 -13.15 -1.57 10.76
CA MET A 388 -13.96 -2.74 11.11
C MET A 388 -13.31 -4.06 10.71
N LEU A 389 -12.75 -4.13 9.49
CA LEU A 389 -12.02 -5.29 8.99
C LEU A 389 -10.77 -5.57 9.81
N ASN A 390 -10.01 -4.52 10.18
CA ASN A 390 -8.84 -4.66 11.04
C ASN A 390 -9.23 -5.16 12.42
N GLN A 391 -10.34 -4.70 12.99
CA GLN A 391 -10.84 -5.19 14.26
C GLN A 391 -11.22 -6.68 14.17
N SER A 392 -11.94 -7.07 13.11
CA SER A 392 -12.30 -8.47 12.86
C SER A 392 -11.05 -9.36 12.71
N ARG A 393 -10.07 -8.91 11.91
CA ARG A 393 -8.78 -9.59 11.73
C ARG A 393 -8.03 -9.75 13.05
N MET A 394 -7.96 -8.70 13.86
CA MET A 394 -7.30 -8.75 15.17
C MET A 394 -7.97 -9.77 16.10
N SER A 395 -9.30 -9.76 16.17
CA SER A 395 -10.06 -10.74 16.96
C SER A 395 -9.87 -12.17 16.46
N GLN A 396 -9.77 -12.39 15.15
CA GLN A 396 -9.49 -13.72 14.58
C GLN A 396 -8.09 -14.21 14.93
N VAL A 397 -7.08 -13.33 14.87
CA VAL A 397 -5.71 -13.67 15.27
C VAL A 397 -5.65 -14.03 16.75
N GLU A 398 -6.33 -13.27 17.61
CA GLU A 398 -6.39 -13.58 19.04
C GLU A 398 -7.08 -14.91 19.33
N LEU A 399 -8.20 -15.20 18.64
CA LEU A 399 -8.90 -16.47 18.75
C LEU A 399 -8.02 -17.64 18.30
N ASN A 400 -7.33 -17.53 17.16
CA ASN A 400 -6.41 -18.56 16.68
C ASN A 400 -5.27 -18.82 17.66
N ARG A 401 -4.72 -17.77 18.27
CA ARG A 401 -3.70 -17.92 19.33
C ARG A 401 -4.23 -18.72 20.51
N THR A 402 -5.42 -18.39 21.00
CA THR A 402 -6.05 -19.14 22.11
C THR A 402 -6.35 -20.59 21.72
N LEU A 403 -6.77 -20.85 20.47
CA LEU A 403 -6.96 -22.20 19.94
C LEU A 403 -5.65 -23.00 19.89
N GLU A 404 -4.55 -22.38 19.47
CA GLU A 404 -3.22 -23.01 19.47
C GLU A 404 -2.76 -23.34 20.89
N GLU A 405 -2.92 -22.41 21.84
CA GLU A 405 -2.56 -22.62 23.24
C GLU A 405 -3.39 -23.72 23.90
N THR A 406 -4.70 -23.76 23.65
CA THR A 406 -5.59 -24.81 24.18
C THR A 406 -5.29 -26.16 23.54
N THR A 407 -5.02 -26.21 22.24
CA THR A 407 -4.59 -27.44 21.54
C THR A 407 -3.28 -27.97 22.11
N LYS A 408 -2.31 -27.08 22.40
CA LYS A 408 -1.03 -27.47 23.02
C LYS A 408 -1.24 -28.04 24.43
N LYS A 409 -2.10 -27.41 25.25
CA LYS A 409 -2.46 -27.91 26.58
C LYS A 409 -3.17 -29.27 26.51
N LEU A 410 -4.11 -29.44 25.57
CA LEU A 410 -4.81 -30.71 25.35
C LEU A 410 -3.85 -31.84 24.97
N LYS A 411 -2.90 -31.57 24.05
CA LYS A 411 -1.86 -32.56 23.70
C LYS A 411 -1.01 -32.96 24.90
N LYS A 412 -0.63 -32.00 25.75
CA LYS A 412 0.13 -32.28 26.97
C LYS A 412 -0.65 -33.14 27.96
N MET A 413 -1.92 -32.79 28.24
CA MET A 413 -2.77 -33.58 29.13
C MET A 413 -3.02 -35.00 28.59
N ALA A 414 -3.20 -35.16 27.28
CA ALA A 414 -3.34 -36.48 26.67
C ALA A 414 -2.08 -37.34 26.81
N GLN A 415 -0.89 -36.74 26.69
CA GLN A 415 0.38 -37.43 26.93
C GLN A 415 0.55 -37.84 28.39
N GLU A 416 0.25 -36.95 29.33
CA GLU A 416 0.28 -37.24 30.78
C GLU A 416 -0.72 -38.36 31.13
N LEU A 417 -1.91 -38.35 30.53
CA LEU A 417 -2.92 -39.39 30.72
C LEU A 417 -2.44 -40.76 30.21
N GLU A 418 -1.77 -40.82 29.06
CA GLU A 418 -1.24 -42.10 28.54
C GLU A 418 -0.09 -42.63 29.41
N ILE A 419 0.78 -41.75 29.92
CA ILE A 419 1.83 -42.13 30.88
C ILE A 419 1.22 -42.70 32.15
N GLU A 420 0.19 -42.05 32.70
CA GLU A 420 -0.44 -42.50 33.95
C GLU A 420 -1.22 -43.81 33.75
N LYS A 421 -1.86 -43.96 32.59
CA LYS A 421 -2.49 -45.22 32.18
C LYS A 421 -1.45 -46.34 32.08
N GLN A 422 -0.29 -46.09 31.48
CA GLN A 422 0.79 -47.08 31.39
C GLN A 422 1.31 -47.49 32.77
N LYS A 423 1.54 -46.55 33.69
CA LYS A 423 1.91 -46.88 35.08
C LYS A 423 0.85 -47.70 35.80
N THR A 424 -0.43 -47.35 35.61
CA THR A 424 -1.54 -48.11 36.19
C THR A 424 -1.56 -49.54 35.66
N ASP A 425 -1.25 -49.70 34.37
CA ASP A 425 -1.18 -50.99 33.68
C ASP A 425 -0.01 -51.86 34.17
N GLU A 426 1.15 -51.24 34.40
CA GLU A 426 2.32 -51.87 35.01
C GLU A 426 2.01 -52.36 36.43
N LEU A 427 1.43 -51.50 37.27
CA LEU A 427 1.01 -51.85 38.64
C LEU A 427 0.00 -53.00 38.66
N LEU A 428 -0.94 -53.03 37.72
CA LEU A 428 -1.92 -54.12 37.60
C LEU A 428 -1.25 -55.47 37.32
N CYS A 429 -0.20 -55.48 36.50
CA CYS A 429 0.57 -56.68 36.17
C CYS A 429 1.54 -57.11 37.28
N GLU A 430 2.02 -56.19 38.12
CA GLU A 430 2.84 -56.53 39.30
C GLU A 430 2.01 -57.21 40.41
N LEU A 431 0.76 -56.79 40.59
CA LEU A 431 -0.08 -57.26 41.69
C LEU A 431 -0.75 -58.61 41.41
N MET A 432 -0.98 -58.98 40.14
CA MET A 432 -1.74 -60.17 39.76
C MET A 432 -1.17 -60.86 38.50
N PRO A 433 -1.39 -62.18 38.31
CA PRO A 433 -0.95 -62.89 37.10
C PRO A 433 -1.53 -62.26 35.83
N ALA A 434 -0.73 -62.27 34.75
CA ALA A 434 -1.09 -61.63 33.46
C ALA A 434 -2.47 -62.04 32.93
N SER A 435 -2.88 -63.30 33.13
CA SER A 435 -4.20 -63.81 32.73
C SER A 435 -5.38 -63.13 33.44
N VAL A 436 -5.18 -62.72 34.70
CA VAL A 436 -6.19 -62.04 35.51
C VAL A 436 -6.23 -60.54 35.19
N ALA A 437 -5.07 -59.92 34.99
CA ALA A 437 -4.94 -58.53 34.57
C ALA A 437 -5.58 -58.28 33.19
N ASP A 438 -5.37 -59.17 32.21
CA ASP A 438 -5.98 -59.07 30.87
C ASP A 438 -7.50 -59.22 30.88
N SER A 439 -8.01 -60.10 31.74
CA SER A 439 -9.46 -60.30 31.90
C SER A 439 -10.12 -59.05 32.51
N LEU A 440 -9.48 -58.45 33.52
CA LEU A 440 -9.92 -57.18 34.12
C LEU A 440 -9.82 -55.99 33.15
N ARG A 441 -8.75 -55.90 32.34
CA ARG A 441 -8.61 -54.90 31.25
C ARG A 441 -9.81 -54.92 30.29
N SER A 442 -10.32 -56.10 30.00
CA SER A 442 -11.48 -56.29 29.09
C SER A 442 -12.84 -56.11 29.76
N GLY A 443 -12.89 -55.79 31.06
CA GLY A 443 -14.13 -55.64 31.83
C GLY A 443 -14.87 -56.96 32.08
N LYS A 444 -14.20 -58.11 31.91
CA LYS A 444 -14.80 -59.43 32.13
C LYS A 444 -14.62 -59.84 33.60
N THR A 445 -15.69 -60.36 34.20
CA THR A 445 -15.64 -60.95 35.54
C THR A 445 -15.00 -62.34 35.48
N MET A 446 -14.03 -62.62 36.35
CA MET A 446 -13.40 -63.94 36.46
C MET A 446 -14.01 -64.74 37.61
N ASP A 447 -14.22 -66.04 37.37
CA ASP A 447 -14.63 -66.97 38.42
C ASP A 447 -13.41 -67.42 39.26
N ALA A 448 -13.66 -67.75 40.53
CA ALA A 448 -12.61 -68.16 41.46
C ALA A 448 -11.97 -69.49 41.04
N SER A 449 -10.65 -69.51 40.91
CA SER A 449 -9.85 -70.68 40.56
C SER A 449 -8.83 -71.01 41.67
N GLN A 450 -8.58 -72.29 41.93
CA GLN A 450 -7.62 -72.75 42.95
C GLN A 450 -6.18 -72.47 42.50
N LEU A 451 -5.39 -71.81 43.36
CA LEU A 451 -3.93 -71.73 43.19
C LEU A 451 -3.36 -73.14 43.36
N ILE A 452 -2.67 -73.62 42.32
CA ILE A 452 -1.88 -74.85 42.38
C ILE A 452 -0.44 -74.39 42.68
N ASP A 453 0.07 -74.81 43.84
CA ASP A 453 1.41 -74.45 44.37
C ASP A 453 2.57 -74.85 43.45
#